data_AF-A0A7Y2A4W8-F1
#
_entry.id   AF-A0A7Y2A4W8-F1
#
_cell.length_a   1.000
_cell.length_b   1.000
_cell.length_c   1.000
_cell.angle_alpha   90.00
_cell.angle_beta   90.00
_cell.angle_gamma   90.00
#
_symmetry.space_group_name_H-M   'P 1'
#
loop_
_entity.id
_entity.type
_entity.pdbx_description
1 polymer ?
#
loop_
_entity_poly.entity_id
_entity_poly.type
_entity_poly.pdbx_seq_one_letter_code
_entity_poly.pdbx_strand_id
1 'polypeptide(L)'
;MSSDEALEWDQVTTVATAGITERPGPVVPRWLLALFVLVPVLALSYMFVNTDGLSCGESGLLGVAFDGQLANCDLSAYTPGAAGGGQLAALAFGEGQGIYSQCASCHGANGGGGVGPAFAGVSETFSACTDQVEWIRLGSSGWPDATYGDTEKPVQGGMPGYDGVLSAEEIAAVSMYERVAFGGVELEEAAVSCGIVEADEGVDEGSEEPAEEAAGS
;
A
#
# COMPACT_ATOMS: atom_id res chain seq x y z
N MET A 1 -3.27 -45.76 41.12
CA MET A 1 -3.44 -44.45 41.80
C MET A 1 -4.17 -44.75 43.09
N SER A 2 -3.44 -44.74 44.21
CA SER A 2 -3.93 -45.17 45.52
C SER A 2 -4.83 -44.10 46.12
N SER A 3 -5.82 -44.51 46.91
CA SER A 3 -6.79 -43.68 47.62
C SER A 3 -6.15 -42.71 48.64
N ASP A 4 -4.84 -42.79 48.84
CA ASP A 4 -4.09 -42.04 49.85
C ASP A 4 -3.62 -40.65 49.37
N GLU A 5 -3.65 -40.35 48.07
CA GLU A 5 -3.25 -39.03 47.54
C GLU A 5 -4.38 -37.97 47.55
N ALA A 6 -5.59 -38.37 47.91
CA ALA A 6 -6.78 -37.50 47.86
C ALA A 6 -7.02 -36.68 49.15
N LEU A 7 -6.17 -36.80 50.17
CA LEU A 7 -6.41 -36.22 51.50
C LEU A 7 -5.56 -34.98 51.87
N GLU A 8 -4.72 -34.43 50.96
CA GLU A 8 -3.76 -33.37 51.31
C GLU A 8 -4.14 -31.93 50.88
N TRP A 9 -5.35 -31.67 50.39
CA TRP A 9 -5.69 -30.31 49.92
C TRP A 9 -6.96 -29.79 50.59
N ASP A 10 -6.75 -29.07 51.71
CA ASP A 10 -7.78 -28.32 52.42
C ASP A 10 -7.85 -26.85 51.94
N GLN A 11 -9.06 -26.30 52.02
CA GLN A 11 -9.51 -24.92 51.83
C GLN A 11 -9.95 -24.53 50.41
N VAL A 12 -11.24 -24.77 50.16
CA VAL A 12 -12.05 -24.11 49.14
C VAL A 12 -12.68 -22.86 49.77
N THR A 13 -12.14 -21.67 49.51
CA THR A 13 -12.86 -20.42 49.80
C THR A 13 -13.98 -20.26 48.79
N THR A 14 -15.22 -20.55 49.21
CA THR A 14 -16.43 -20.26 48.42
C THR A 14 -16.83 -18.81 48.64
N VAL A 15 -16.90 -18.01 47.58
CA VAL A 15 -17.71 -16.80 47.63
C VAL A 15 -19.17 -17.25 47.54
N ALA A 16 -19.88 -17.19 48.67
CA ALA A 16 -21.21 -17.80 48.84
C ALA A 16 -22.28 -17.32 47.84
N THR A 17 -22.04 -16.24 47.08
CA THR A 17 -22.99 -15.68 46.12
C THR A 17 -22.90 -16.26 44.71
N ALA A 18 -21.82 -16.97 44.34
CA ALA A 18 -21.59 -17.44 42.97
C ALA A 18 -21.34 -18.96 42.83
N GLY A 19 -21.17 -19.70 43.93
CA GLY A 19 -20.96 -21.16 43.87
C GLY A 19 -19.63 -21.59 43.25
N ILE A 20 -18.69 -20.66 43.04
CA ILE A 20 -17.37 -20.91 42.47
C ILE A 20 -16.39 -21.30 43.59
N THR A 21 -15.63 -22.37 43.34
CA THR A 21 -14.61 -22.92 44.24
C THR A 21 -13.23 -22.68 43.64
N GLU A 22 -12.41 -21.85 44.28
CA GLU A 22 -11.01 -21.63 43.86
C GLU A 22 -10.07 -22.59 44.58
N ARG A 23 -9.02 -23.06 43.89
CA ARG A 23 -7.93 -23.85 44.48
C ARG A 23 -6.78 -22.91 44.87
N PRO A 24 -6.57 -22.60 46.16
CA PRO A 24 -5.43 -21.79 46.60
C PRO A 24 -4.17 -22.67 46.64
N GLY A 25 -3.59 -22.98 45.48
CA GLY A 25 -2.30 -23.66 45.36
C GLY A 25 -1.26 -22.75 44.72
N PRO A 26 -0.04 -22.58 45.28
CA PRO A 26 0.96 -21.61 44.81
C PRO A 26 1.68 -22.01 43.52
N VAL A 27 1.14 -22.96 42.73
CA VAL A 27 1.84 -23.54 41.58
C VAL A 27 1.50 -22.77 40.31
N VAL A 28 2.02 -21.55 40.20
CA VAL A 28 2.09 -20.87 38.91
C VAL A 28 2.96 -21.69 37.96
N PRO A 29 2.50 -22.00 36.73
CA PRO A 29 3.30 -22.71 35.76
C PRO A 29 4.61 -21.97 35.47
N ARG A 30 5.72 -22.70 35.37
CA ARG A 30 7.06 -22.11 35.12
C ARG A 30 7.12 -21.24 33.86
N TRP A 31 6.35 -21.59 32.82
CA TRP A 31 6.27 -20.79 31.60
C TRP A 31 5.58 -19.43 31.83
N LEU A 32 4.58 -19.38 32.71
CA LEU A 32 3.86 -18.15 33.03
C LEU A 32 4.75 -17.21 33.85
N LEU A 33 5.52 -17.76 34.79
CA LEU A 33 6.57 -17.03 35.49
C LEU A 33 7.64 -16.51 34.51
N ALA A 34 8.05 -17.32 33.53
CA ALA A 34 9.02 -16.90 32.52
C ALA A 34 8.47 -15.73 31.67
N LEU A 35 7.20 -15.78 31.24
CA LEU A 35 6.57 -14.66 30.53
C LEU A 35 6.42 -13.43 31.41
N PHE A 36 6.05 -13.60 32.69
CA PHE A 36 5.91 -12.49 33.64
C PHE A 36 7.24 -11.76 33.89
N VAL A 37 8.39 -12.43 33.69
CA VAL A 37 9.72 -11.80 33.73
C VAL A 37 10.12 -11.27 32.36
N LEU A 38 9.91 -12.05 31.29
CA LEU A 38 10.37 -11.72 29.94
C LEU A 38 9.63 -10.51 29.36
N VAL A 39 8.31 -10.38 29.59
CA VAL A 39 7.52 -9.28 29.03
C VAL A 39 7.96 -7.92 29.61
N PRO A 40 8.09 -7.72 30.93
CA PRO A 40 8.63 -6.47 31.46
C PRO A 40 10.06 -6.20 31.03
N VAL A 41 10.91 -7.23 30.93
CA VAL A 41 12.30 -7.06 30.45
C VAL A 41 12.32 -6.59 29.00
N LEU A 42 11.51 -7.19 28.12
CA LEU A 42 11.40 -6.75 26.73
C LEU A 42 10.82 -5.34 26.64
N ALA A 43 9.79 -5.01 27.41
CA ALA A 43 9.20 -3.67 27.43
C ALA A 43 10.21 -2.60 27.88
N LEU A 44 10.97 -2.88 28.96
CA LEU A 44 12.01 -1.98 29.44
C LEU A 44 13.17 -1.87 28.43
N SER A 45 13.57 -2.98 27.80
CA SER A 45 14.59 -2.96 26.76
C SER A 45 14.13 -2.15 25.55
N TYR A 46 12.85 -2.26 25.18
CA TYR A 46 12.25 -1.50 24.10
C TYR A 46 12.23 0.00 24.42
N MET A 47 11.86 0.40 25.65
CA MET A 47 11.93 1.80 26.07
C MET A 47 13.35 2.35 26.13
N PHE A 48 14.34 1.53 26.48
CA PHE A 48 15.74 1.94 26.51
C PHE A 48 16.34 2.10 25.11
N VAL A 49 15.91 1.28 24.14
CA VAL A 49 16.36 1.37 22.75
C VAL A 49 15.63 2.47 21.98
N ASN A 50 14.35 2.71 22.29
CA ASN A 50 13.50 3.69 21.61
C ASN A 50 13.16 4.87 22.54
N THR A 51 14.19 5.54 23.06
CA THR A 51 14.04 6.64 24.02
C THR A 51 13.37 7.88 23.46
N ASP A 52 13.42 8.07 22.15
CA ASP A 52 12.86 9.24 21.46
C ASP A 52 11.41 9.01 21.00
N GLY A 53 10.81 7.86 21.34
CA GLY A 53 9.52 7.43 20.79
C GLY A 53 9.64 6.93 19.35
N LEU A 54 8.53 6.47 18.75
CA LEU A 54 8.55 6.21 17.31
C LEU A 54 8.67 7.55 16.59
N SER A 55 9.74 7.69 15.81
CA SER A 55 9.96 8.88 14.99
C SER A 55 8.91 8.95 13.90
N CYS A 56 8.46 10.16 13.56
CA CYS A 56 7.61 10.33 12.39
C CYS A 56 8.31 9.75 11.14
N GLY A 57 7.58 8.97 10.35
CA GLY A 57 8.11 8.22 9.21
C GLY A 57 8.61 6.80 9.56
N GLU A 58 8.84 6.49 10.83
CA GLU A 58 9.19 5.13 11.24
C GLU A 58 7.93 4.25 11.23
N SER A 59 7.98 3.13 10.51
CA SER A 59 6.85 2.20 10.34
C SER A 59 5.56 2.82 9.77
N GLY A 60 5.68 3.91 8.99
CA GLY A 60 4.53 4.56 8.34
C GLY A 60 3.71 5.47 9.24
N LEU A 61 4.25 5.88 10.39
CA LEU A 61 3.59 6.84 11.29
C LEU A 61 3.66 8.26 10.73
N LEU A 62 2.50 8.92 10.68
CA LEU A 62 2.38 10.35 10.38
C LEU A 62 2.52 11.20 11.64
N GLY A 63 2.86 12.48 11.44
CA GLY A 63 2.77 13.49 12.48
C GLY A 63 1.31 13.81 12.81
N VAL A 64 1.09 14.36 14.00
CA VAL A 64 -0.20 14.94 14.38
C VAL A 64 0.05 16.40 14.75
N ALA A 65 -0.60 17.32 14.06
CA ALA A 65 -0.51 18.75 14.35
C ALA A 65 -1.21 19.08 15.69
N PHE A 66 -0.94 20.28 16.21
CA PHE A 66 -1.49 20.73 17.50
C PHE A 66 -3.02 20.87 17.53
N ASP A 67 -3.65 20.91 16.36
CA ASP A 67 -5.09 20.90 16.15
C ASP A 67 -5.69 19.47 16.12
N GLY A 68 -4.86 18.43 16.26
CA GLY A 68 -5.25 17.03 16.21
C GLY A 68 -5.45 16.50 14.79
N GLN A 69 -5.11 17.27 13.75
CA GLN A 69 -5.16 16.84 12.37
C GLN A 69 -3.88 16.06 12.00
N LEU A 70 -4.00 15.15 11.03
CA LEU A 70 -2.84 14.48 10.45
C LEU A 70 -1.93 15.53 9.81
N ALA A 71 -0.63 15.37 10.02
CA ALA A 71 0.40 16.25 9.49
C ALA A 71 1.59 15.43 8.96
N ASN A 72 2.33 16.03 8.04
CA ASN A 72 3.62 15.49 7.62
C ASN A 72 4.63 15.60 8.78
N CYS A 73 5.80 14.96 8.63
CA CYS A 73 6.83 14.95 9.67
C CYS A 73 7.49 16.31 9.93
N ASP A 74 7.32 17.26 9.04
CA ASP A 74 7.70 18.67 9.19
C ASP A 74 6.58 19.53 9.80
N LEU A 75 5.47 18.91 10.23
CA LEU A 75 4.26 19.53 10.77
C LEU A 75 3.48 20.37 9.75
N SER A 76 3.77 20.27 8.46
CA SER A 76 2.90 20.79 7.41
C SER A 76 1.59 19.99 7.34
N ALA A 77 0.52 20.63 6.87
CA ALA A 77 -0.77 19.98 6.74
C ALA A 77 -0.64 18.73 5.86
N TYR A 78 -1.17 17.59 6.34
CA TYR A 78 -1.17 16.37 5.54
C TYR A 78 -2.10 16.56 4.34
N THR A 79 -1.51 16.69 3.16
CA THR A 79 -2.18 16.56 1.87
C THR A 79 -1.98 15.12 1.39
N PRO A 80 -3.05 14.34 1.21
CA PRO A 80 -2.97 13.04 0.56
C PRO A 80 -2.23 13.23 -0.79
N GLY A 81 -1.06 12.58 -0.94
CA GLY A 81 -0.25 12.65 -2.17
C GLY A 81 1.08 13.40 -2.08
N ALA A 82 1.24 14.42 -1.22
CA ALA A 82 2.41 15.32 -1.33
C ALA A 82 3.72 14.80 -0.71
N ALA A 83 3.68 13.83 0.20
CA ALA A 83 4.88 13.24 0.81
C ALA A 83 4.96 11.70 0.65
N GLY A 84 4.14 11.14 -0.24
CA GLY A 84 3.98 9.68 -0.38
C GLY A 84 3.74 9.19 -1.81
N GLY A 85 3.75 10.07 -2.82
CA GLY A 85 3.51 9.70 -4.21
C GLY A 85 4.44 8.58 -4.69
N GLY A 86 5.75 8.69 -4.44
CA GLY A 86 6.71 7.64 -4.80
C GLY A 86 6.49 6.31 -4.07
N GLN A 87 6.08 6.35 -2.80
CA GLN A 87 5.82 5.12 -2.03
C GLN A 87 4.53 4.44 -2.47
N LEU A 88 3.47 5.21 -2.75
CA LEU A 88 2.20 4.70 -3.29
C LEU A 88 2.39 4.16 -4.72
N ALA A 89 3.15 4.87 -5.56
CA ALA A 89 3.52 4.41 -6.90
C ALA A 89 4.31 3.10 -6.83
N ALA A 90 5.28 2.97 -5.91
CA ALA A 90 6.03 1.73 -5.74
C ALA A 90 5.17 0.56 -5.25
N LEU A 91 4.22 0.80 -4.34
CA LEU A 91 3.26 -0.22 -3.88
C LEU A 91 2.33 -0.66 -5.01
N ALA A 92 1.72 0.28 -5.72
CA ALA A 92 0.86 0.00 -6.88
C ALA A 92 1.64 -0.71 -8.00
N PHE A 93 2.92 -0.40 -8.20
CA PHE A 93 3.76 -1.07 -9.19
C PHE A 93 3.98 -2.55 -8.81
N GLY A 94 4.25 -2.83 -7.54
CA GLY A 94 4.37 -4.20 -7.04
C GLY A 94 3.05 -4.98 -7.12
N GLU A 95 1.93 -4.33 -6.84
CA GLU A 95 0.60 -4.92 -6.98
C GLU A 95 0.26 -5.23 -8.44
N GLY A 96 0.48 -4.28 -9.35
CA GLY A 96 0.33 -4.46 -10.79
C GLY A 96 1.19 -5.59 -11.35
N GLN A 97 2.42 -5.74 -10.86
CA GLN A 97 3.29 -6.86 -11.21
C GLN A 97 2.66 -8.22 -10.83
N GLY A 98 2.03 -8.32 -9.65
CA GLY A 98 1.35 -9.54 -9.21
C GLY A 98 0.16 -9.89 -10.10
N ILE A 99 -0.63 -8.88 -10.47
CA ILE A 99 -1.81 -9.01 -11.32
C ILE A 99 -1.43 -9.39 -12.75
N TYR A 100 -0.30 -8.91 -13.26
CA TYR A 100 0.15 -9.13 -14.64
C TYR A 100 0.23 -10.61 -15.06
N SER A 101 0.36 -11.53 -14.10
CA SER A 101 0.27 -12.97 -14.36
C SER A 101 -1.01 -13.39 -15.11
N GLN A 102 -2.11 -12.65 -14.95
CA GLN A 102 -3.38 -12.86 -15.65
C GLN A 102 -3.33 -12.39 -17.11
N CYS A 103 -2.47 -11.41 -17.44
CA CYS A 103 -2.33 -10.80 -18.76
C CYS A 103 -1.22 -11.47 -19.59
N ALA A 104 -0.20 -11.99 -18.92
CA ALA A 104 1.01 -12.56 -19.52
C ALA A 104 0.77 -13.73 -20.49
N SER A 105 -0.33 -14.49 -20.32
CA SER A 105 -0.64 -15.62 -21.20
C SER A 105 -0.92 -15.20 -22.65
N CYS A 106 -1.45 -13.98 -22.85
CA CYS A 106 -1.73 -13.43 -24.17
C CYS A 106 -0.68 -12.40 -24.61
N HIS A 107 -0.21 -11.56 -23.69
CA HIS A 107 0.72 -10.46 -23.98
C HIS A 107 2.20 -10.84 -23.78
N GLY A 108 2.48 -12.09 -23.40
CA GLY A 108 3.82 -12.60 -23.14
C GLY A 108 4.34 -12.23 -21.75
N ALA A 109 5.20 -13.08 -21.17
CA ALA A 109 5.73 -12.87 -19.82
C ALA A 109 6.53 -11.56 -19.64
N ASN A 110 7.09 -11.02 -20.73
CA ASN A 110 7.85 -9.77 -20.75
C ASN A 110 7.15 -8.69 -21.58
N GLY A 111 5.82 -8.78 -21.78
CA GLY A 111 5.08 -7.82 -22.58
C GLY A 111 5.40 -7.77 -24.07
N GLY A 112 6.12 -8.77 -24.58
CA GLY A 112 6.55 -8.86 -25.98
C GLY A 112 5.43 -9.22 -26.97
N GLY A 113 4.21 -9.44 -26.49
CA GLY A 113 3.05 -9.84 -27.28
C GLY A 113 2.99 -11.34 -27.57
N GLY A 114 2.00 -11.73 -28.36
CA GLY A 114 1.76 -13.11 -28.79
C GLY A 114 0.38 -13.24 -29.40
N VAL A 115 -0.60 -13.61 -28.57
CA VAL A 115 -2.02 -13.54 -28.94
C VAL A 115 -2.51 -12.10 -28.83
N GLY A 116 -2.12 -11.41 -27.76
CA GLY A 116 -2.32 -9.98 -27.57
C GLY A 116 -1.17 -9.17 -28.16
N PRO A 117 -1.37 -7.87 -28.42
CA PRO A 117 -0.32 -6.98 -28.89
C PRO A 117 0.82 -6.85 -27.85
N ALA A 118 2.01 -6.51 -28.33
CA ALA A 118 3.11 -6.12 -27.45
C ALA A 118 2.78 -4.79 -26.76
N PHE A 119 3.31 -4.59 -25.56
CA PHE A 119 3.20 -3.32 -24.82
C PHE A 119 4.21 -2.27 -25.27
N ALA A 120 5.18 -2.64 -26.13
CA ALA A 120 6.01 -1.67 -26.83
C ALA A 120 5.11 -0.75 -27.69
N GLY A 121 5.01 0.53 -27.32
CA GLY A 121 4.08 1.48 -27.94
C GLY A 121 2.70 1.56 -27.26
N VAL A 122 2.55 1.07 -26.03
CA VAL A 122 1.29 1.22 -25.26
C VAL A 122 0.92 2.69 -25.07
N SER A 123 1.88 3.57 -24.80
CA SER A 123 1.65 5.02 -24.65
C SER A 123 1.29 5.72 -25.97
N GLU A 124 1.62 5.12 -27.12
CA GLU A 124 1.18 5.61 -28.43
C GLU A 124 -0.25 5.16 -28.71
N THR A 125 -0.61 3.95 -28.28
CA THR A 125 -1.97 3.42 -28.44
C THR A 125 -2.94 4.06 -27.46
N PHE A 126 -2.50 4.35 -26.24
CA PHE A 126 -3.26 4.99 -25.17
C PHE A 126 -2.39 6.08 -24.53
N SER A 127 -2.46 7.29 -25.05
CA SER A 127 -1.75 8.46 -24.53
C SER A 127 -2.12 8.72 -23.08
N ALA A 128 -3.40 8.64 -22.73
CA ALA A 128 -3.86 8.62 -21.35
C ALA A 128 -3.93 7.20 -20.80
N CYS A 129 -3.41 6.97 -19.59
CA CYS A 129 -3.56 5.67 -18.93
C CYS A 129 -5.01 5.35 -18.56
N THR A 130 -5.84 6.37 -18.32
CA THR A 130 -7.28 6.20 -18.09
C THR A 130 -7.98 5.48 -19.26
N ASP A 131 -7.54 5.70 -20.50
CA ASP A 131 -8.14 5.04 -21.67
C ASP A 131 -7.70 3.57 -21.76
N GLN A 132 -6.46 3.27 -21.37
CA GLN A 132 -5.97 1.90 -21.22
C GLN A 132 -6.74 1.16 -20.10
N VAL A 133 -6.96 1.83 -18.97
CA VAL A 133 -7.74 1.30 -17.84
C VAL A 133 -9.16 0.95 -18.28
N GLU A 134 -9.83 1.85 -19.00
CA GLU A 134 -11.18 1.59 -19.50
C GLU A 134 -11.20 0.45 -20.53
N TRP A 135 -10.18 0.36 -21.39
CA TRP A 135 -10.02 -0.76 -22.33
C TRP A 135 -9.88 -2.10 -21.62
N ILE A 136 -9.07 -2.19 -20.56
CA ILE A 136 -8.90 -3.42 -19.77
C ILE A 136 -10.18 -3.76 -19.01
N ARG A 137 -10.86 -2.74 -18.46
CA ARG A 137 -12.10 -2.91 -17.74
C ARG A 137 -13.20 -3.49 -18.62
N LEU A 138 -13.49 -2.86 -19.76
CA LEU A 138 -14.59 -3.25 -20.65
C LEU A 138 -14.23 -4.46 -21.52
N GLY A 139 -12.97 -4.56 -21.92
CA GLY A 139 -12.50 -5.51 -22.93
C GLY A 139 -13.16 -5.29 -24.29
N SER A 140 -12.74 -6.10 -25.25
CA SER A 140 -13.16 -5.97 -26.66
C SER A 140 -14.66 -6.21 -26.88
N SER A 141 -15.33 -7.00 -26.05
CA SER A 141 -16.78 -7.26 -26.16
C SER A 141 -17.65 -6.19 -25.52
N GLY A 142 -17.11 -5.49 -24.50
CA GLY A 142 -17.81 -4.42 -23.79
C GLY A 142 -17.54 -3.04 -24.39
N TRP A 143 -16.58 -2.94 -25.32
CA TRP A 143 -16.19 -1.67 -25.92
C TRP A 143 -17.31 -1.09 -26.82
N PRO A 144 -17.67 0.20 -26.66
CA PRO A 144 -18.82 0.78 -27.36
C PRO A 144 -18.51 1.17 -28.82
N ASP A 145 -17.24 1.46 -29.13
CA ASP A 145 -16.83 2.00 -30.42
C ASP A 145 -16.25 0.95 -31.37
N ALA A 146 -16.16 1.29 -32.66
CA ALA A 146 -15.58 0.40 -33.66
C ALA A 146 -14.04 0.30 -33.55
N THR A 147 -13.42 1.28 -32.90
CA THR A 147 -11.97 1.41 -32.71
C THR A 147 -11.65 1.75 -31.27
N TYR A 148 -10.41 1.47 -30.84
CA TYR A 148 -9.94 1.76 -29.49
C TYR A 148 -8.61 2.52 -29.50
N GLY A 149 -8.36 3.28 -28.44
CA GLY A 149 -7.16 4.09 -28.25
C GLY A 149 -7.00 5.22 -29.28
N ASP A 150 -5.88 5.92 -29.20
CA ASP A 150 -5.56 7.09 -30.04
C ASP A 150 -5.12 6.72 -31.46
N THR A 151 -4.79 5.45 -31.68
CA THR A 151 -4.34 4.95 -32.99
C THR A 151 -5.48 4.43 -33.86
N GLU A 152 -6.73 4.59 -33.43
CA GLU A 152 -7.95 4.15 -34.12
C GLU A 152 -7.88 2.68 -34.56
N LYS A 153 -7.25 1.83 -33.74
CA LYS A 153 -7.13 0.40 -34.05
C LYS A 153 -8.52 -0.25 -34.01
N PRO A 154 -8.91 -1.05 -35.03
CA PRO A 154 -10.22 -1.68 -35.05
C PRO A 154 -10.33 -2.73 -33.94
N VAL A 155 -11.50 -2.77 -33.30
CA VAL A 155 -11.83 -3.79 -32.29
C VAL A 155 -12.06 -5.13 -33.00
N GLN A 156 -11.11 -6.05 -32.86
CA GLN A 156 -11.13 -7.37 -33.52
C GLN A 156 -11.58 -8.52 -32.59
N GLY A 157 -11.94 -8.21 -31.35
CA GLY A 157 -12.25 -9.21 -30.32
C GLY A 157 -11.00 -9.81 -29.67
N GLY A 158 -11.20 -10.60 -28.61
CA GLY A 158 -10.15 -11.41 -27.97
C GLY A 158 -9.57 -10.84 -26.67
N MET A 159 -9.61 -9.52 -26.47
CA MET A 159 -9.29 -8.93 -25.15
C MET A 159 -10.49 -9.13 -24.22
N PRO A 160 -10.38 -9.91 -23.13
CA PRO A 160 -11.45 -10.04 -22.14
C PRO A 160 -11.61 -8.73 -21.35
N GLY A 161 -12.83 -8.48 -20.86
CA GLY A 161 -13.09 -7.41 -19.90
C GLY A 161 -12.86 -7.90 -18.47
N TYR A 162 -12.26 -7.06 -17.64
CA TYR A 162 -11.95 -7.36 -16.25
C TYR A 162 -12.89 -6.68 -15.24
N ASP A 163 -13.92 -5.97 -15.70
CA ASP A 163 -14.97 -5.42 -14.84
C ASP A 163 -15.61 -6.54 -13.98
N GLY A 164 -15.56 -6.37 -12.66
CA GLY A 164 -16.05 -7.36 -11.69
C GLY A 164 -15.13 -8.56 -11.44
N VAL A 165 -14.00 -8.66 -12.14
CA VAL A 165 -12.91 -9.62 -11.84
C VAL A 165 -11.81 -8.95 -11.03
N LEU A 166 -11.45 -7.72 -11.40
CA LEU A 166 -10.50 -6.86 -10.71
C LEU A 166 -11.21 -5.58 -10.24
N SER A 167 -10.72 -4.98 -9.16
CA SER A 167 -11.13 -3.65 -8.72
C SER A 167 -10.60 -2.57 -9.68
N ALA A 168 -11.18 -1.37 -9.61
CA ALA A 168 -10.72 -0.25 -10.42
C ALA A 168 -9.25 0.10 -10.12
N GLU A 169 -8.87 0.02 -8.84
CA GLU A 169 -7.51 0.25 -8.34
C GLU A 169 -6.53 -0.82 -8.85
N GLU A 170 -6.95 -2.09 -8.84
CA GLU A 170 -6.15 -3.20 -9.38
C GLU A 170 -5.92 -3.05 -10.90
N ILE A 171 -6.95 -2.61 -11.64
CA ILE A 171 -6.83 -2.34 -13.08
C ILE A 171 -5.90 -1.14 -13.33
N ALA A 172 -5.99 -0.08 -12.53
CA ALA A 172 -5.08 1.06 -12.63
C ALA A 172 -3.63 0.65 -12.32
N ALA A 173 -3.42 -0.16 -11.28
CA ALA A 173 -2.11 -0.66 -10.88
C ALA A 173 -1.45 -1.51 -11.97
N VAL A 174 -2.18 -2.47 -12.57
CA VAL A 174 -1.63 -3.28 -13.67
C VAL A 174 -1.40 -2.46 -14.94
N SER A 175 -2.27 -1.48 -15.25
CA SER A 175 -2.07 -0.58 -16.39
C SER A 175 -0.80 0.26 -16.24
N MET A 176 -0.56 0.78 -15.03
CA MET A 176 0.67 1.48 -14.69
C MET A 176 1.89 0.55 -14.81
N TYR A 177 1.82 -0.66 -14.27
CA TYR A 177 2.89 -1.65 -14.38
C TYR A 177 3.23 -1.96 -15.85
N GLU A 178 2.24 -2.16 -16.72
CA GLU A 178 2.45 -2.42 -18.15
C GLU A 178 3.21 -1.27 -18.84
N ARG A 179 2.83 -0.02 -18.54
CA ARG A 179 3.45 1.19 -19.08
C ARG A 179 4.90 1.35 -18.60
N VAL A 180 5.17 1.08 -17.34
CA VAL A 180 6.51 1.23 -16.75
C VAL A 180 7.43 0.07 -17.14
N ALA A 181 6.97 -1.18 -16.96
CA ALA A 181 7.79 -2.36 -17.16
C ALA A 181 8.09 -2.64 -18.64
N PHE A 182 7.16 -2.30 -19.54
CA PHE A 182 7.24 -2.66 -20.96
C PHE A 182 7.05 -1.48 -21.92
N GLY A 183 6.32 -0.45 -21.50
CA GLY A 183 6.06 0.75 -22.30
C GLY A 183 7.16 1.81 -22.24
N GLY A 184 8.10 1.70 -21.30
CA GLY A 184 9.21 2.66 -21.13
C GLY A 184 8.79 4.01 -20.52
N VAL A 185 7.66 4.05 -19.82
CA VAL A 185 7.21 5.23 -19.08
C VAL A 185 7.87 5.27 -17.71
N GLU A 186 8.28 6.43 -17.23
CA GLU A 186 8.82 6.57 -15.87
C GLU A 186 7.73 6.31 -14.82
N LEU A 187 8.14 5.80 -13.65
CA LEU A 187 7.21 5.33 -12.62
C LEU A 187 6.26 6.43 -12.15
N GLU A 188 6.80 7.60 -11.84
CA GLU A 188 6.02 8.74 -11.35
C GLU A 188 5.07 9.29 -12.41
N GLU A 189 5.51 9.37 -13.67
CA GLU A 189 4.67 9.79 -14.80
C GLU A 189 3.51 8.82 -15.01
N ALA A 190 3.78 7.52 -14.99
CA ALA A 190 2.75 6.51 -15.10
C ALA A 190 1.78 6.54 -13.92
N ALA A 191 2.28 6.75 -12.70
CA ALA A 191 1.45 6.82 -11.50
C ALA A 191 0.45 8.00 -11.57
N VAL A 192 0.90 9.16 -12.04
CA VAL A 192 0.02 10.31 -12.28
C VAL A 192 -0.96 10.02 -13.40
N SER A 193 -0.48 9.52 -14.54
CA SER A 193 -1.33 9.23 -15.72
C SER A 193 -2.44 8.22 -15.41
N CYS A 194 -2.14 7.22 -14.58
CA CYS A 194 -3.09 6.17 -14.19
C CYS A 194 -3.96 6.53 -12.99
N GLY A 195 -3.84 7.74 -12.44
CA GLY A 195 -4.63 8.21 -11.29
C GLY A 195 -4.29 7.50 -9.98
N ILE A 196 -3.07 6.95 -9.84
CA ILE A 196 -2.56 6.34 -8.61
C ILE A 196 -2.13 7.43 -7.62
N VAL A 197 -1.55 8.50 -8.15
CA VAL A 197 -1.12 9.67 -7.38
C VAL A 197 -1.61 10.92 -8.09
N GLU A 198 -1.90 11.97 -7.33
CA GLU A 198 -2.23 13.28 -7.90
C GLU A 198 -0.98 13.89 -8.53
N ALA A 199 -1.16 14.67 -9.60
CA ALA A 199 -0.10 15.50 -10.13
C ALA A 199 0.27 16.53 -9.06
N ASP A 200 1.52 16.57 -8.63
CA ASP A 200 2.02 17.67 -7.82
C ASP A 200 1.96 18.92 -8.71
N GLU A 201 0.97 19.79 -8.49
CA GLU A 201 0.99 21.13 -9.04
C GLU A 201 2.16 21.85 -8.38
N GLY A 202 3.34 21.67 -8.98
CA GLY A 202 4.59 22.23 -8.52
C GLY A 202 4.38 23.68 -8.13
N VAL A 203 4.77 24.00 -6.91
CA VAL A 203 4.93 25.37 -6.42
C VAL A 203 5.65 26.15 -7.50
N ASP A 204 4.94 27.15 -8.02
CA ASP A 204 5.40 28.16 -8.96
C ASP A 204 6.75 28.72 -8.45
N GLU A 205 7.88 28.28 -9.03
CA GLU A 205 9.16 28.96 -8.91
C GLU A 205 9.12 30.24 -9.77
N GLY A 206 8.14 31.10 -9.48
CA GLY A 206 7.97 32.41 -10.05
C GLY A 206 8.48 33.48 -9.08
N SER A 207 9.78 33.75 -9.09
CA SER A 207 10.28 35.11 -8.84
C SER A 207 11.65 35.32 -9.50
N GLU A 208 11.62 35.48 -10.82
CA GLU A 208 12.55 36.43 -11.43
C GLU A 208 12.06 37.83 -11.04
N GLU A 209 12.84 38.57 -10.25
CA GLU A 209 13.23 39.92 -10.63
C GLU A 209 14.56 40.35 -9.94
N PRO A 210 15.40 41.18 -10.61
CA PRO A 210 16.79 41.45 -10.25
C PRO A 210 16.97 42.79 -9.49
N ALA A 211 18.24 43.10 -9.17
CA ALA A 211 18.81 44.36 -8.65
C ALA A 211 18.93 44.42 -7.10
N GLU A 212 20.02 44.85 -6.45
CA GLU A 212 21.14 45.72 -6.83
C GLU A 212 22.42 45.33 -6.04
N GLU A 213 23.57 45.17 -6.71
CA GLU A 213 24.88 45.45 -6.10
C GLU A 213 25.45 46.71 -6.76
N ALA A 214 25.51 47.80 -5.99
CA ALA A 214 26.39 48.92 -6.26
C ALA A 214 27.06 49.35 -4.94
N ALA A 215 28.22 48.74 -4.74
CA ALA A 215 29.39 49.17 -3.97
C ALA A 215 29.30 50.48 -3.17
N GLY A 216 29.53 50.35 -1.85
CA GLY A 216 29.99 51.43 -0.99
C GLY A 216 31.02 50.91 0.01
N SER A 217 32.30 50.96 -0.36
CA SER A 217 33.49 51.16 0.51
C SER A 217 34.74 51.29 -0.34
#